data_AF-A0A562QJA9-F1
#
_entry.id   AF-A0A562QJA9-F1
#
_cell.length_a   1.000
_cell.length_b   1.000
_cell.length_c   1.000
_cell.angle_alpha   90.00
_cell.angle_beta   90.00
_cell.angle_gamma   90.00
#
_symmetry.space_group_name_H-M   'P 1'
#
loop_
_entity.id
_entity.type
_entity.pdbx_description
1 polymer ?
#
loop_
_entity_poly.entity_id
_entity_poly.type
_entity_poly.pdbx_seq_one_letter_code
_entity_poly.pdbx_strand_id
1 'polypeptide(L)'
;MLSEFENVERSFGAEKAADLRKAQHFLLRRQFVFAGDPRTGTVYNTIMDGRFRDVVDGFFDSCGYRVHRDPEAQWAGIVAMDEDVPLPRMKLDETIVMLVLAAYWQQEVNVGAVEDRAVVVATLNDLFDRYREMAQHGGGGAISAARFRDILREVAQRSLVEIGDFDDEQQDCEIRIRPMIKLISGGDALQRLERYVRSEEARFPQPAGDEA
;
A
#
# COMPACT_ATOMS: atom_id res chain seq x y z
N MET A 1 -12.70 -7.96 23.27
CA MET A 1 -13.29 -6.97 22.33
C MET A 1 -14.44 -6.15 22.90
N LEU A 2 -15.66 -6.69 23.10
CA LEU A 2 -16.81 -5.86 23.54
C LEU A 2 -16.60 -5.16 24.90
N SER A 3 -16.03 -5.88 25.87
CA SER A 3 -15.67 -5.35 27.18
C SER A 3 -14.60 -4.26 27.14
N GLU A 4 -13.71 -4.28 26.15
CA GLU A 4 -12.64 -3.27 26.02
C GLU A 4 -13.19 -1.93 25.54
N PHE A 5 -14.16 -1.94 24.60
CA PHE A 5 -14.83 -0.71 24.18
C PHE A 5 -15.67 -0.10 25.32
N GLU A 6 -16.38 -0.92 26.09
CA GLU A 6 -17.11 -0.45 27.27
C GLU A 6 -16.15 0.13 28.33
N ASN A 7 -14.97 -0.47 28.49
CA ASN A 7 -13.94 0.05 29.39
C ASN A 7 -13.36 1.38 28.89
N VAL A 8 -13.14 1.53 27.58
CA VAL A 8 -12.70 2.80 26.98
C VAL A 8 -13.75 3.88 27.18
N GLU A 9 -15.03 3.58 26.94
CA GLU A 9 -16.13 4.51 27.15
C GLU A 9 -16.26 4.93 28.63
N ARG A 10 -16.15 3.97 29.55
CA ARG A 10 -16.18 4.24 31.00
C ARG A 10 -15.00 5.10 31.47
N SER A 11 -13.81 4.87 30.92
CA SER A 11 -12.56 5.50 31.39
C SER A 11 -12.26 6.84 30.72
N PHE A 12 -12.63 6.99 29.45
CA PHE A 12 -12.26 8.15 28.61
C PHE A 12 -13.45 8.87 27.98
N GLY A 13 -14.67 8.39 28.21
CA GLY A 13 -15.92 9.00 27.73
C GLY A 13 -16.37 8.50 26.35
N ALA A 14 -17.66 8.72 26.06
CA ALA A 14 -18.32 8.26 24.84
C ALA A 14 -17.72 8.84 23.55
N GLU A 15 -17.24 10.09 23.58
CA GLU A 15 -16.62 10.73 22.42
C GLU A 15 -15.33 10.00 21.99
N LYS A 16 -14.46 9.66 22.94
CA LYS A 16 -13.22 8.92 22.66
C LYS A 16 -13.49 7.49 22.19
N ALA A 17 -14.49 6.83 22.78
CA ALA A 17 -14.94 5.54 22.27
C ALA A 17 -15.49 5.62 20.83
N ALA A 18 -16.19 6.71 20.49
CA ALA A 18 -16.64 6.95 19.13
C ALA A 18 -15.48 7.21 18.15
N ASP A 19 -14.48 7.99 18.53
CA ASP A 19 -13.30 8.24 17.71
C ASP A 19 -12.47 6.98 17.48
N LEU A 20 -12.32 6.14 18.51
CA LEU A 20 -11.66 4.83 18.39
C LEU A 20 -12.36 3.94 17.35
N ARG A 21 -13.70 3.83 17.42
CA ARG A 21 -14.49 3.08 16.44
C ARG A 21 -14.34 3.64 15.03
N LYS A 22 -14.38 4.97 14.87
CA LYS A 22 -14.15 5.63 13.57
C LYS A 22 -12.75 5.30 13.03
N ALA A 23 -11.73 5.33 13.89
CA ALA A 23 -10.36 5.08 13.48
C ALA A 23 -10.13 3.63 13.04
N GLN A 24 -10.68 2.66 13.77
CA GLN A 24 -10.64 1.25 13.36
C GLN A 24 -11.39 1.01 12.05
N HIS A 25 -12.60 1.57 11.91
CA HIS A 25 -13.36 1.46 10.66
C HIS A 25 -12.62 2.11 9.48
N PHE A 26 -11.96 3.24 9.72
CA PHE A 26 -11.13 3.90 8.72
C PHE A 26 -10.01 2.97 8.24
N LEU A 27 -9.27 2.34 9.14
CA LEU A 27 -8.18 1.43 8.77
C LEU A 27 -8.69 0.17 8.05
N LEU A 28 -9.85 -0.39 8.41
CA LEU A 28 -10.44 -1.49 7.64
C LEU A 28 -10.78 -1.10 6.19
N ARG A 29 -11.18 0.16 5.97
CA ARG A 29 -11.58 0.66 4.64
C ARG A 29 -10.40 1.15 3.80
N ARG A 30 -9.45 1.83 4.43
CA ARG A 30 -8.34 2.55 3.77
C ARG A 30 -7.00 1.88 3.93
N GLN A 31 -6.89 0.86 4.78
CA GLN A 31 -5.66 0.17 5.18
C GLN A 31 -4.62 1.04 5.92
N PHE A 32 -4.36 2.26 5.44
CA PHE A 32 -3.41 3.18 6.02
C PHE A 32 -4.04 4.55 6.27
N VAL A 33 -3.58 5.20 7.34
CA VAL A 33 -3.80 6.60 7.64
C VAL A 33 -2.46 7.35 7.54
N PHE A 34 -2.45 8.46 6.82
CA PHE A 34 -1.31 9.35 6.68
C PHE A 34 -1.67 10.72 7.26
N ALA A 35 -0.84 11.26 8.15
CA ALA A 35 -1.14 12.52 8.84
C ALA A 35 -1.12 13.73 7.89
N GLY A 36 -0.47 13.62 6.73
CA GLY A 36 -0.47 14.66 5.70
C GLY A 36 -1.80 14.81 4.96
N ASP A 37 -2.73 13.86 5.10
CA ASP A 37 -4.01 13.91 4.41
C ASP A 37 -5.02 14.87 5.07
N PRO A 38 -5.86 15.54 4.26
CA PRO A 38 -6.98 16.29 4.80
C PRO A 38 -7.91 15.41 5.64
N ARG A 39 -8.28 15.88 6.83
CA ARG A 39 -9.29 15.26 7.71
C ARG A 39 -8.91 13.88 8.28
N THR A 40 -7.64 13.48 8.24
CA THR A 40 -7.17 12.22 8.87
C THR A 40 -6.57 12.43 10.27
N GLY A 41 -6.35 13.68 10.69
CA GLY A 41 -5.67 14.00 11.96
C GLY A 41 -6.28 13.31 13.18
N THR A 42 -7.61 13.33 13.35
CA THR A 42 -8.28 12.64 14.47
C THR A 42 -8.06 11.13 14.43
N VAL A 43 -8.10 10.53 13.23
CA VAL A 43 -7.87 9.09 13.05
C VAL A 43 -6.43 8.76 13.41
N TYR A 44 -5.45 9.46 12.84
CA TYR A 44 -4.04 9.26 13.11
C TYR A 44 -3.73 9.41 14.61
N ASN A 45 -4.18 10.50 15.22
CA ASN A 45 -3.96 10.76 16.65
C ASN A 45 -4.58 9.67 17.53
N THR A 46 -5.76 9.17 17.18
CA THR A 46 -6.42 8.09 17.93
C THR A 46 -5.67 6.77 17.83
N ILE A 47 -5.14 6.42 16.64
CA ILE A 47 -4.35 5.20 16.44
C ILE A 47 -2.98 5.27 17.12
N MET A 48 -2.41 6.47 17.22
CA MET A 48 -1.12 6.72 17.87
C MET A 48 -1.23 6.91 19.39
N ASP A 49 -2.44 7.11 19.92
CA ASP A 49 -2.67 7.29 21.35
C ASP A 49 -2.32 6.02 22.13
N GLY A 50 -1.31 6.12 23.01
CA GLY A 50 -0.87 5.00 23.83
C GLY A 50 -1.96 4.40 24.71
N ARG A 51 -2.99 5.19 25.07
CA ARG A 51 -4.13 4.71 25.87
C ARG A 51 -5.02 3.72 25.13
N PHE A 52 -5.02 3.76 23.80
CA PHE A 52 -5.85 2.91 22.96
C PHE A 52 -5.06 1.82 22.25
N ARG A 53 -3.72 1.79 22.42
CA ARG A 53 -2.84 0.86 21.71
C ARG A 53 -3.29 -0.60 21.83
N ASP A 54 -3.49 -1.07 23.05
CA ASP A 54 -3.85 -2.48 23.29
C ASP A 54 -5.20 -2.84 22.68
N VAL A 55 -6.18 -1.91 22.74
CA VAL A 55 -7.51 -2.11 22.16
C VAL A 55 -7.48 -2.11 20.63
N VAL A 56 -6.65 -1.24 20.04
CA VAL A 56 -6.45 -1.19 18.58
C VAL A 56 -5.74 -2.45 18.11
N ASP A 57 -4.65 -2.82 18.76
CA ASP A 57 -3.81 -3.96 18.37
C ASP A 57 -4.58 -5.27 18.56
N GLY A 58 -5.24 -5.47 19.71
CA GLY A 58 -6.08 -6.65 19.96
C GLY A 58 -7.27 -6.78 18.99
N PHE A 59 -7.89 -5.65 18.60
CA PHE A 59 -8.95 -5.67 17.60
C PHE A 59 -8.45 -6.18 16.26
N PHE A 60 -7.36 -5.62 15.75
CA PHE A 60 -6.83 -5.99 14.44
C PHE A 60 -6.20 -7.38 14.44
N ASP A 61 -5.53 -7.77 15.53
CA ASP A 61 -5.00 -9.12 15.72
C ASP A 61 -6.12 -10.16 15.63
N SER A 62 -7.25 -9.93 16.30
CA SER A 62 -8.44 -10.80 16.21
C SER A 62 -9.06 -10.88 14.81
N CYS A 63 -8.76 -9.90 13.95
CA CYS A 63 -9.19 -9.85 12.56
C CYS A 63 -8.11 -10.37 11.58
N GLY A 64 -6.98 -10.88 12.07
CA GLY A 64 -5.87 -11.37 11.26
C GLY A 64 -4.95 -10.28 10.70
N TYR A 65 -4.94 -9.09 11.30
CA TYR A 65 -4.11 -7.96 10.86
C TYR A 65 -3.10 -7.54 11.91
N ARG A 66 -1.90 -7.17 11.46
CA ARG A 66 -0.89 -6.47 12.26
C ARG A 66 -1.01 -4.97 12.08
N VAL A 67 -0.99 -4.24 13.18
CA VAL A 67 -0.95 -2.78 13.17
C VAL A 67 0.50 -2.31 13.09
N HIS A 68 0.78 -1.48 12.09
CA HIS A 68 2.05 -0.81 11.90
C HIS A 68 1.89 0.69 12.19
N ARG A 69 2.91 1.26 12.83
CA ARG A 69 2.95 2.68 13.20
C ARG A 69 4.35 3.20 12.93
N ASP A 70 4.43 4.37 12.33
CA ASP A 70 5.67 5.07 12.06
C ASP A 70 5.48 6.54 12.46
N PRO A 71 5.93 6.93 13.67
CA PRO A 71 5.73 8.28 14.16
C PRO A 71 6.63 9.30 13.44
N GLU A 72 7.75 8.86 12.87
CA GLU A 72 8.69 9.73 12.15
C GLU A 72 8.12 10.12 10.80
N ALA A 73 7.66 9.13 10.02
CA ALA A 73 6.98 9.36 8.76
C ALA A 73 5.47 9.65 8.91
N GLN A 74 5.00 9.79 10.15
CA GLN A 74 3.63 10.15 10.52
C GLN A 74 2.52 9.35 9.82
N TRP A 75 2.61 8.02 9.89
CA TRP A 75 1.56 7.13 9.38
C TRP A 75 1.30 5.93 10.28
N ALA A 76 0.12 5.34 10.14
CA ALA A 76 -0.22 4.04 10.71
C ALA A 76 -1.06 3.23 9.73
N GLY A 77 -1.09 1.91 9.88
CA GLY A 77 -1.94 1.07 9.04
C GLY A 77 -1.94 -0.39 9.43
N ILE A 78 -2.66 -1.19 8.65
CA ILE A 78 -2.87 -2.61 8.90
C ILE A 78 -2.37 -3.46 7.75
N VAL A 79 -1.69 -4.57 8.07
CA VAL A 79 -1.21 -5.55 7.10
C VAL A 79 -1.71 -6.92 7.53
N ALA A 80 -2.24 -7.72 6.60
CA ALA A 80 -2.70 -9.07 6.93
C ALA A 80 -1.52 -9.92 7.40
N MET A 81 -1.74 -10.75 8.42
CA MET A 81 -0.69 -11.60 8.99
C MET A 81 -0.49 -12.93 8.27
N ASP A 82 -1.52 -13.44 7.58
CA ASP A 82 -1.53 -14.79 6.99
C ASP A 82 -2.38 -14.85 5.70
N GLU A 83 -2.20 -15.91 4.91
CA GLU A 83 -2.97 -16.20 3.69
C GLU A 83 -4.46 -16.46 3.98
N ASP A 84 -4.80 -16.83 5.22
CA ASP A 84 -6.15 -17.15 5.66
C ASP A 84 -7.07 -15.92 5.75
N VAL A 85 -6.51 -14.70 5.77
CA VAL A 85 -7.32 -13.49 5.61
C VAL A 85 -7.73 -13.40 4.14
N PRO A 86 -9.04 -13.45 3.81
CA PRO A 86 -9.49 -13.39 2.42
C PRO A 86 -9.26 -11.98 1.87
N LEU A 87 -8.05 -11.72 1.40
CA LEU A 87 -7.69 -10.49 0.71
C LEU A 87 -8.19 -10.54 -0.73
N PRO A 88 -8.63 -9.41 -1.29
CA PRO A 88 -8.87 -9.30 -2.72
C PRO A 88 -7.62 -9.78 -3.48
N ARG A 89 -7.79 -10.77 -4.35
CA ARG A 89 -6.72 -11.22 -5.23
C ARG A 89 -6.35 -10.08 -6.17
N MET A 90 -5.10 -9.66 -6.14
CA MET A 90 -4.57 -8.70 -7.10
C MET A 90 -4.27 -9.42 -8.40
N LYS A 91 -4.61 -8.77 -9.51
CA LYS A 91 -4.18 -9.20 -10.83
C LYS A 91 -2.67 -8.99 -10.99
N LEU A 92 -2.10 -9.61 -12.02
CA LEU A 92 -0.67 -9.51 -12.29
C LEU A 92 -0.24 -8.06 -12.59
N ASP A 93 -1.01 -7.35 -13.42
CA ASP A 93 -0.78 -5.94 -13.74
C ASP A 93 -0.78 -5.07 -12.47
N GLU A 94 -1.78 -5.23 -11.61
CA GLU A 94 -1.87 -4.54 -10.32
C GLU A 94 -0.65 -4.84 -9.44
N THR A 95 -0.20 -6.10 -9.41
CA THR A 95 0.98 -6.52 -8.63
C THR A 95 2.26 -5.87 -9.17
N ILE A 96 2.45 -5.86 -10.50
CA ILE A 96 3.60 -5.22 -11.15
C ILE A 96 3.59 -3.71 -10.83
N VAL A 97 2.45 -3.03 -10.93
CA VAL A 97 2.36 -1.60 -10.57
C VAL A 97 2.77 -1.34 -9.12
N MET A 98 2.31 -2.16 -8.17
CA MET A 98 2.74 -2.03 -6.76
C MET A 98 4.25 -2.18 -6.59
N LEU A 99 4.85 -3.11 -7.32
CA LEU A 99 6.30 -3.35 -7.30
C LEU A 99 7.06 -2.18 -7.90
N VAL A 100 6.57 -1.57 -8.99
CA VAL A 100 7.18 -0.36 -9.58
C VAL A 100 7.18 0.76 -8.55
N LEU A 101 6.05 1.03 -7.89
CA LEU A 101 5.94 2.08 -6.89
C LEU A 101 6.89 1.85 -5.71
N ALA A 102 6.96 0.62 -5.22
CA ALA A 102 7.86 0.27 -4.12
C ALA A 102 9.34 0.39 -4.51
N ALA A 103 9.71 -0.10 -5.69
CA ALA A 103 11.07 -0.02 -6.20
C ALA A 103 11.49 1.44 -6.45
N TYR A 104 10.60 2.25 -7.04
CA TYR A 104 10.83 3.67 -7.26
C TYR A 104 11.04 4.40 -5.93
N TRP A 105 10.12 4.21 -4.98
CA TRP A 105 10.24 4.83 -3.66
C TRP A 105 11.56 4.44 -2.96
N GLN A 106 11.92 3.15 -2.98
CA GLN A 106 13.15 2.67 -2.37
C GLN A 106 14.40 3.26 -3.02
N GLN A 107 14.41 3.40 -4.34
CA GLN A 107 15.52 4.00 -5.07
C GLN A 107 15.72 5.47 -4.66
N GLU A 108 14.64 6.27 -4.66
CA GLU A 108 14.72 7.69 -4.36
C GLU A 108 15.09 7.95 -2.89
N VAL A 109 14.57 7.12 -1.97
CA VAL A 109 15.00 7.14 -0.56
C VAL A 109 16.49 6.89 -0.41
N ASN A 110 17.05 5.92 -1.15
CA ASN A 110 18.47 5.58 -1.06
C ASN A 110 19.40 6.73 -1.50
N VAL A 111 18.92 7.63 -2.38
CA VAL A 111 19.66 8.81 -2.82
C VAL A 111 19.26 10.09 -2.06
N GLY A 112 18.39 9.98 -1.06
CA GLY A 112 17.90 11.10 -0.26
C GLY A 112 16.92 12.02 -0.98
N ALA A 113 16.33 11.59 -2.10
CA ALA A 113 15.34 12.33 -2.87
C ALA A 113 13.92 12.12 -2.28
N VAL A 114 13.73 12.62 -1.06
CA VAL A 114 12.47 12.52 -0.32
C VAL A 114 12.03 13.89 0.18
N GLU A 115 10.72 14.11 0.19
CA GLU A 115 10.09 15.23 0.86
C GLU A 115 9.75 14.88 2.33
N ASP A 116 9.04 15.78 3.00
CA ASP A 116 8.52 15.57 4.34
C ASP A 116 7.80 14.23 4.48
N ARG A 117 7.99 13.59 5.64
CA ARG A 117 7.39 12.28 5.98
C ARG A 117 7.81 11.15 5.04
N ALA A 118 9.00 11.25 4.43
CA ALA A 118 9.54 10.26 3.50
C ALA A 118 8.62 10.00 2.29
N VAL A 119 7.97 11.06 1.80
CA VAL A 119 7.22 11.04 0.54
C VAL A 119 8.19 11.17 -0.63
N VAL A 120 7.99 10.36 -1.67
CA VAL A 120 8.74 10.46 -2.93
C VAL A 120 7.81 11.01 -4.00
N VAL A 121 8.26 12.00 -4.75
CA VAL A 121 7.50 12.60 -5.85
C VAL A 121 8.00 12.06 -7.18
N ALA A 122 7.06 11.70 -8.05
CA ALA A 122 7.29 11.23 -9.41
C ALA A 122 6.22 11.79 -10.34
N THR A 123 6.40 11.63 -11.65
CA THR A 123 5.32 11.88 -12.62
C THR A 123 4.61 10.58 -13.00
N LEU A 124 3.38 10.68 -13.52
CA LEU A 124 2.65 9.54 -14.06
C LEU A 124 3.45 8.88 -15.18
N ASN A 125 4.07 9.69 -16.05
CA ASN A 125 4.85 9.21 -17.17
C ASN A 125 6.13 8.48 -16.73
N ASP A 126 6.88 9.00 -15.75
CA ASP A 126 8.08 8.33 -15.22
C ASP A 126 7.74 6.93 -14.68
N LEU A 127 6.65 6.84 -13.93
CA LEU A 127 6.21 5.57 -13.34
C LEU A 127 5.68 4.61 -14.41
N PHE A 128 5.01 5.12 -15.44
CA PHE A 128 4.51 4.28 -16.53
C PHE A 128 5.65 3.73 -17.39
N ASP A 129 6.69 4.53 -17.66
CA ASP A 129 7.86 4.06 -18.39
C ASP A 129 8.59 2.97 -17.62
N ARG A 130 8.81 3.13 -16.30
CA ARG A 130 9.37 2.06 -15.47
C ARG A 130 8.50 0.81 -15.42
N TYR A 131 7.18 0.98 -15.40
CA TYR A 131 6.27 -0.15 -15.53
C TYR A 131 6.46 -0.89 -16.85
N ARG A 132 6.56 -0.16 -17.96
CA ARG A 132 6.74 -0.77 -19.29
C ARG A 132 8.06 -1.52 -19.38
N GLU A 133 9.14 -0.96 -18.83
CA GLU A 133 10.42 -1.64 -18.74
C GLU A 133 10.29 -2.95 -17.96
N MET A 134 9.69 -2.92 -16.76
CA MET A 134 9.54 -4.12 -15.94
C MET A 134 8.59 -5.16 -16.54
N ALA A 135 7.47 -4.73 -17.15
CA ALA A 135 6.48 -5.62 -17.75
C ALA A 135 7.00 -6.31 -19.02
N GLN A 136 7.82 -5.62 -19.84
CA GLN A 136 8.42 -6.21 -21.05
C GLN A 136 9.35 -7.39 -20.73
N HIS A 137 10.06 -7.35 -19.61
CA HIS A 137 10.90 -8.46 -19.16
C HIS A 137 10.10 -9.66 -18.64
N GLY A 138 8.82 -9.47 -18.31
CA GLY A 138 7.93 -10.50 -17.76
C GLY A 138 7.08 -11.24 -18.80
N GLY A 139 7.26 -11.02 -20.11
CA GLY A 139 6.54 -11.74 -21.18
C GLY A 139 5.05 -11.38 -21.36
N GLY A 140 4.46 -10.64 -20.43
CA GLY A 140 3.09 -10.13 -20.52
C GLY A 140 2.99 -8.86 -21.38
N GLY A 141 1.87 -8.71 -22.11
CA GLY A 141 1.57 -7.46 -22.81
C GLY A 141 1.41 -6.30 -21.82
N ALA A 142 2.08 -5.17 -22.07
CA ALA A 142 1.94 -3.98 -21.25
C ALA A 142 0.50 -3.45 -21.28
N ILE A 143 -0.03 -3.07 -20.10
CA ILE A 143 -1.33 -2.40 -20.02
C ILE A 143 -1.28 -1.01 -20.64
N SER A 144 -2.45 -0.46 -20.98
CA SER A 144 -2.55 0.93 -21.43
C SER A 144 -2.28 1.93 -20.31
N ALA A 145 -1.85 3.14 -20.66
CA ALA A 145 -1.68 4.24 -19.70
C ALA A 145 -2.99 4.55 -18.93
N ALA A 146 -4.14 4.42 -19.59
CA ALA A 146 -5.44 4.56 -18.94
C ALA A 146 -5.66 3.52 -17.83
N ARG A 147 -5.37 2.25 -18.10
CA ARG A 147 -5.46 1.18 -17.07
C ARG A 147 -4.43 1.37 -15.97
N PHE A 148 -3.22 1.80 -16.28
CA PHE A 148 -2.20 2.13 -15.28
C PHE A 148 -2.70 3.23 -14.32
N ARG A 149 -3.29 4.31 -14.86
CA ARG A 149 -3.89 5.38 -14.07
C ARG A 149 -5.05 4.89 -13.20
N ASP A 150 -5.88 3.96 -13.71
CA ASP A 150 -6.95 3.36 -12.92
C ASP A 150 -6.41 2.53 -11.75
N ILE A 151 -5.34 1.76 -11.96
CA ILE A 151 -4.65 1.05 -10.87
C ILE A 151 -4.09 2.05 -9.86
N LEU A 152 -3.45 3.14 -10.29
CA LEU A 152 -2.98 4.18 -9.37
C LEU A 152 -4.13 4.77 -8.53
N ARG A 153 -5.32 4.95 -9.10
CA ARG A 153 -6.51 5.39 -8.34
C ARG A 153 -6.95 4.36 -7.30
N GLU A 154 -6.90 3.06 -7.62
CA GLU A 154 -7.15 1.98 -6.66
C GLU A 154 -6.10 1.98 -5.53
N VAL A 155 -4.83 2.23 -5.86
CA VAL A 155 -3.74 2.38 -4.88
C VAL A 155 -3.92 3.62 -4.00
N ALA A 156 -4.38 4.74 -4.58
CA ALA A 156 -4.71 5.95 -3.84
C ALA A 156 -5.88 5.74 -2.87
N GLN A 157 -6.83 4.85 -3.19
CA GLN A 157 -7.90 4.50 -2.25
C GLN A 157 -7.35 3.86 -0.96
N ARG A 158 -6.20 3.20 -1.02
CA ARG A 158 -5.50 2.60 0.13
C ARG A 158 -4.52 3.57 0.82
N SER A 159 -4.56 4.86 0.48
CA SER A 159 -3.67 5.88 1.06
C SER A 159 -2.18 5.57 0.84
N LEU A 160 -1.82 4.88 -0.24
CA LEU A 160 -0.45 4.50 -0.60
C LEU A 160 0.21 5.51 -1.56
N VAL A 161 -0.61 6.19 -2.36
CA VAL A 161 -0.19 7.30 -3.23
C VAL A 161 -1.21 8.43 -3.14
N GLU A 162 -0.79 9.63 -3.50
CA GLU A 162 -1.66 10.75 -3.85
C GLU A 162 -1.44 11.12 -5.32
N ILE A 163 -2.51 11.46 -6.00
CA ILE A 163 -2.50 11.81 -7.43
C ILE A 163 -2.87 13.28 -7.51
N GLY A 164 -1.96 14.09 -8.07
CA GLY A 164 -2.17 15.50 -8.33
C GLY A 164 -3.14 15.76 -9.48
N ASP A 165 -3.34 17.03 -9.79
CA ASP A 165 -4.18 17.45 -10.92
C ASP A 165 -3.58 16.98 -12.24
N PHE A 166 -4.46 16.52 -13.14
CA PHE A 166 -4.06 16.06 -14.46
C PHE A 166 -3.89 17.23 -15.42
N ASP A 167 -2.71 17.33 -16.03
CA ASP A 167 -2.40 18.31 -17.06
C ASP A 167 -2.76 17.71 -18.42
N ASP A 168 -3.80 18.26 -19.07
CA ASP A 168 -4.27 17.78 -20.37
C ASP A 168 -3.29 18.10 -21.51
N GLU A 169 -2.42 19.11 -21.38
CA GLU A 169 -1.42 19.45 -22.40
C GLU A 169 -0.23 18.50 -22.33
N GLN A 170 0.25 18.23 -21.12
CA GLN A 170 1.38 17.33 -20.88
C GLN A 170 0.96 15.85 -20.82
N GLN A 171 -0.35 15.57 -20.72
CA GLN A 171 -0.90 14.24 -20.48
C GLN A 171 -0.26 13.56 -19.26
N ASP A 172 0.01 14.35 -18.21
CA ASP A 172 0.80 13.93 -17.05
C ASP A 172 0.21 14.46 -15.74
N CYS A 173 0.64 13.90 -14.61
CA CYS A 173 0.34 14.44 -13.29
C CYS A 173 1.40 14.04 -12.27
N GLU A 174 1.48 14.81 -11.19
CA GLU A 174 2.31 14.47 -10.04
C GLU A 174 1.73 13.24 -9.30
N ILE A 175 2.60 12.29 -8.94
CA ILE A 175 2.30 11.15 -8.10
C ILE A 175 3.19 11.20 -6.86
N ARG A 176 2.57 11.31 -5.69
CA ARG A 176 3.27 11.34 -4.41
C ARG A 176 3.19 9.96 -3.77
N ILE A 177 4.28 9.22 -3.80
CA ILE A 177 4.40 7.86 -3.28
C ILE A 177 4.75 7.92 -1.79
N ARG A 178 3.97 7.20 -0.98
CA ARG A 178 4.06 7.27 0.48
C ARG A 178 4.85 6.08 1.06
N PRO A 179 5.50 6.26 2.22
CA PRO A 179 6.49 5.31 2.75
C PRO A 179 5.92 3.93 3.14
N MET A 180 4.62 3.83 3.41
CA MET A 180 3.97 2.55 3.69
C MET A 180 3.94 1.60 2.48
N ILE A 181 4.27 2.08 1.27
CA ILE A 181 4.36 1.23 0.07
C ILE A 181 5.31 0.04 0.27
N LYS A 182 6.37 0.23 1.07
CA LYS A 182 7.36 -0.81 1.42
C LYS A 182 6.77 -2.04 2.13
N LEU A 183 5.61 -1.88 2.77
CA LEU A 183 4.93 -2.97 3.48
C LEU A 183 4.08 -3.85 2.56
N ILE A 184 3.67 -3.35 1.40
CA ILE A 184 2.83 -4.10 0.46
C ILE A 184 3.69 -4.92 -0.51
N SER A 185 4.94 -4.52 -0.72
CA SER A 185 5.93 -5.20 -1.56
C SER A 185 6.68 -6.34 -0.88
N GLY A 186 6.54 -6.52 0.44
CA GLY A 186 7.32 -7.49 1.23
C GLY A 186 6.66 -8.86 1.33
N GLY A 187 7.35 -9.91 0.87
CA GLY A 187 6.96 -11.33 0.99
C GLY A 187 5.99 -11.81 -0.08
N ASP A 188 4.80 -11.23 -0.11
CA ASP A 188 3.69 -11.72 -0.95
C ASP A 188 3.87 -11.35 -2.43
N ALA A 189 4.44 -10.19 -2.72
CA ALA A 189 4.71 -9.74 -4.08
C ALA A 189 5.85 -10.54 -4.74
N LEU A 190 6.89 -10.90 -3.99
CA LEU A 190 7.99 -11.74 -4.47
C LEU A 190 7.52 -13.18 -4.72
N GLN A 191 6.74 -13.78 -3.80
CA GLN A 191 6.16 -15.10 -4.05
C GLN A 191 5.19 -15.12 -5.24
N ARG A 192 4.42 -14.05 -5.47
CA ARG A 192 3.56 -13.93 -6.65
C ARG A 192 4.37 -13.82 -7.94
N LEU A 193 5.47 -13.07 -7.93
CA LEU A 193 6.43 -13.03 -9.05
C LEU A 193 7.06 -14.41 -9.28
N GLU A 194 7.55 -15.10 -8.25
CA GLU A 194 8.10 -16.45 -8.35
C GLU A 194 7.08 -17.44 -8.91
N ARG A 195 5.83 -17.36 -8.46
CA ARG A 195 4.73 -18.19 -8.96
C ARG A 195 4.43 -17.89 -10.43
N TYR A 196 4.47 -16.62 -10.83
CA TYR A 196 4.28 -16.21 -12.21
C TYR A 196 5.43 -16.69 -13.11
N VAL A 197 6.69 -16.45 -12.72
CA VAL A 197 7.89 -16.93 -13.43
C VAL A 197 7.81 -18.45 -13.61
N ARG A 198 7.50 -19.21 -12.55
CA ARG A 198 7.33 -20.66 -12.64
C ARG A 198 6.18 -21.09 -13.56
N SER A 199 5.12 -20.28 -13.66
CA SER A 199 3.99 -20.56 -14.57
C SER A 199 4.30 -20.24 -16.04
N GLU A 200 5.11 -19.22 -16.31
CA GLU A 200 5.57 -18.86 -17.65
C GLU A 200 6.64 -19.83 -18.16
N GLU A 201 7.58 -20.24 -17.31
CA GLU A 201 8.57 -21.31 -17.60
C GLU A 201 7.87 -22.63 -17.96
N ALA A 202 6.75 -22.95 -17.31
CA ALA A 202 5.94 -24.13 -17.63
C ALA A 202 5.16 -23.98 -18.95
N ARG A 203 4.86 -22.75 -19.38
CA ARG A 203 4.16 -22.44 -20.65
C ARG A 203 5.10 -22.43 -21.85
N PHE A 204 6.35 -22.04 -21.64
CA PHE A 204 7.39 -22.01 -22.66
C PHE A 204 8.63 -22.76 -22.14
N PRO A 205 8.61 -24.11 -22.15
CA PRO A 205 9.79 -24.87 -21.82
C PRO A 205 10.92 -24.45 -22.75
N GLN A 206 12.03 -23.98 -22.19
CA GLN A 206 13.26 -23.75 -22.96
C GLN A 206 13.55 -25.04 -23.74
N PRO A 207 13.75 -24.99 -25.07
CA PRO A 207 14.25 -26.15 -25.78
C PRO A 207 15.59 -26.49 -25.13
N ALA A 208 15.66 -27.67 -24.51
CA ALA A 208 16.91 -28.22 -24.02
C ALA A 208 17.93 -28.07 -25.16
N GLY A 209 18.96 -27.26 -24.92
CA GLY A 209 20.00 -27.05 -25.91
C GLY A 209 20.54 -28.41 -26.31
N ASP A 210 20.44 -28.72 -27.60
CA ASP A 210 21.15 -29.85 -28.20
C ASP A 210 22.63 -29.63 -27.89
N GLU A 211 23.17 -30.42 -26.96
CA GLU A 211 24.60 -30.66 -26.84
C GLU A 211 25.04 -31.38 -28.13
N ALA A 212 25.84 -30.69 -28.95
CA ALA A 212 26.56 -31.24 -30.08
C ALA A 212 28.04 -31.40 -29.74
#